data_AF-A0A5J4QCX3-F1
#
_entry.id   AF-A0A5J4QCX3-F1
#
_cell.length_a   1.000
_cell.length_b   1.000
_cell.length_c   1.000
_cell.angle_alpha   90.00
_cell.angle_beta   90.00
_cell.angle_gamma   90.00
#
_symmetry.space_group_name_H-M   'P 1'
#
loop_
_entity.id
_entity.type
_entity.pdbx_description
1 polymer ?
#
loop_
_entity_poly.entity_id
_entity_poly.type
_entity_poly.pdbx_seq_one_letter_code
_entity_poly.pdbx_strand_id
1 'polypeptide(L)' 'IELLFLPPYSPDLNPIERVWWLMRKQITHNRWLKTMEQRVEEFEKWGRKTQPEQITRICNLIENIY' A
#
# COMPACT_ATOMS: atom_id res chain seq x y z
N ILE A 1 18.56 11.01 -10.92
CA ILE A 1 17.19 10.54 -10.66
C ILE A 1 16.50 10.47 -12.01
N GLU A 2 15.96 9.31 -12.37
CA GLU A 2 15.21 9.10 -13.60
C GLU A 2 13.71 9.06 -13.27
N LEU A 3 12.89 9.61 -14.15
CA LEU A 3 11.44 9.63 -14.00
C LEU A 3 10.81 8.58 -14.90
N LEU A 4 10.02 7.69 -14.31
CA LEU A 4 9.20 6.73 -15.05
C LEU A 4 7.78 7.31 -15.18
N PHE A 5 7.33 7.55 -16.41
CA PHE A 5 5.97 8.02 -16.67
C PHE A 5 5.03 6.83 -16.88
N LEU A 6 3.92 6.84 -16.16
CA LEU A 6 2.87 5.84 -16.30
C LEU A 6 1.80 6.33 -17.29
N PRO A 7 1.18 5.41 -18.06
CA PRO A 7 0.00 5.75 -18.84
C PRO A 7 -1.16 6.23 -17.94
N PRO A 8 -2.06 7.07 -18.48
CA PRO A 8 -3.19 7.58 -17.71
C PRO A 8 -4.09 6.43 -17.24
N TYR A 9 -4.60 6.56 -16.01
CA TYR A 9 -5.52 5.59 -15.39
C TYR A 9 -4.96 4.16 -15.24
N SER A 10 -3.63 4.01 -15.07
CA SER A 10 -2.99 2.71 -14.85
C SER A 10 -2.45 2.52 -13.42
N PRO A 11 -3.32 2.45 -12.40
CA PRO A 11 -2.91 2.23 -11.01
C PRO A 11 -2.30 0.83 -10.80
N ASP A 12 -2.65 -0.13 -11.66
CA ASP A 12 -2.10 -1.48 -11.71
C ASP A 12 -0.58 -1.51 -11.98
N LEU A 13 -0.09 -0.51 -12.73
CA LEU A 13 1.33 -0.32 -13.03
C LEU A 13 2.07 0.48 -11.95
N ASN A 14 1.36 1.09 -11.00
CA ASN A 14 1.96 1.88 -9.92
C ASN A 14 2.14 1.02 -8.65
N PRO A 15 3.36 0.57 -8.30
CA PRO A 15 3.55 -0.38 -7.20
C PRO A 15 3.06 0.14 -5.83
N ILE A 16 3.04 1.46 -5.62
CA ILE A 16 2.57 2.06 -4.36
C ILE A 16 1.09 1.80 -4.09
N GLU A 17 0.25 1.66 -5.14
CA GLU A 17 -1.18 1.39 -5.01
C GLU A 17 -1.42 0.04 -4.30
N ARG A 18 -0.55 -0.94 -4.56
CA ARG A 18 -0.59 -2.26 -3.91
C ARG A 18 -0.18 -2.19 -2.45
N VAL A 19 0.83 -1.37 -2.15
CA VAL A 19 1.25 -1.09 -0.77
C VAL A 19 0.10 -0.44 0.01
N TRP A 20 -0.56 0.56 -0.58
CA TRP A 20 -1.73 1.20 0.03
C TRP A 20 -2.90 0.24 0.21
N TRP A 21 -3.15 -0.64 -0.77
CA TRP A 21 -4.16 -1.68 -0.63
C TRP A 21 -3.87 -2.61 0.55
N LEU A 22 -2.63 -3.10 0.69
CA LEU A 22 -2.24 -3.97 1.81
C LEU A 22 -2.38 -3.23 3.15
N MET A 23 -1.90 -2.00 3.24
CA MET A 23 -2.00 -1.15 4.42
C MET A 23 -3.47 -0.96 4.83
N ARG A 24 -4.35 -0.59 3.90
CA ARG A 24 -5.80 -0.46 4.16
C ARG A 24 -6.43 -1.78 4.59
N LYS A 25 -6.06 -2.89 3.95
CA LYS A 25 -6.56 -4.24 4.28
C LYS A 25 -6.23 -4.63 5.71
N GLN A 26 -5.07 -4.23 6.23
CA GLN A 26 -4.65 -4.57 7.58
C GLN A 26 -5.20 -3.63 8.66
N ILE A 27 -5.40 -2.35 8.33
CA ILE A 27 -5.61 -1.31 9.35
C ILE A 27 -7.05 -0.79 9.35
N THR A 28 -7.62 -0.48 8.19
CA THR A 28 -8.92 0.23 8.08
C THR A 28 -10.04 -0.65 7.53
N HIS A 29 -9.73 -1.79 6.91
CA HIS A 29 -10.74 -2.69 6.38
C HIS A 29 -11.55 -3.30 7.53
N ASN A 30 -12.85 -3.00 7.56
CA ASN A 30 -13.79 -3.40 8.61
C ASN A 30 -13.36 -3.01 10.04
N ARG A 31 -12.56 -1.94 10.16
CA ARG A 31 -12.05 -1.44 11.44
C ARG A 31 -12.22 0.07 11.48
N TRP A 32 -12.93 0.54 12.48
CA TRP A 32 -13.11 1.98 12.70
C TRP A 32 -12.00 2.53 13.60
N LEU A 33 -11.48 3.70 13.23
CA LEU A 33 -10.49 4.47 13.99
C LEU A 33 -11.12 5.83 14.30
N LYS A 34 -11.03 6.24 15.56
CA LYS A 34 -11.81 7.37 16.08
C LYS A 34 -11.30 8.72 15.58
N THR A 35 -10.00 8.87 15.41
CA THR A 35 -9.37 10.13 15.00
C THR A 35 -8.35 9.92 13.88
N MET A 36 -7.96 11.02 13.24
CA MET A 36 -6.92 10.99 12.21
C MET A 36 -5.56 10.61 12.81
N GLU A 37 -5.26 11.11 14.00
CA GLU A 37 -4.01 10.87 14.71
C GLU A 37 -3.84 9.37 15.01
N GLN A 38 -4.92 8.71 15.46
CA GLN A 38 -4.93 7.26 15.65
C GLN A 38 -4.65 6.52 14.34
N ARG A 39 -5.20 7.00 13.22
CA ARG A 39 -4.96 6.38 11.91
C ARG A 39 -3.51 6.53 11.46
N VAL A 40 -2.92 7.71 11.63
CA VAL A 40 -1.50 7.96 11.33
C VAL A 40 -0.62 7.06 12.21
N GLU A 41 -0.91 6.97 13.51
CA GLU A 41 -0.15 6.13 14.43
C GLU A 41 -0.18 4.64 14.03
N GLU A 42 -1.35 4.11 13.66
CA GLU A 42 -1.47 2.73 13.18
C GLU A 42 -0.74 2.52 11.85
N PHE A 43 -0.76 3.50 10.94
CA PHE A 43 0.00 3.44 9.68
C PHE A 43 1.51 3.42 9.92
N GLU A 44 2.01 4.23 10.86
CA GLU A 44 3.41 4.20 11.24
C GLU A 44 3.82 2.89 11.91
N LYS A 45 2.99 2.38 12.84
CA LYS A 45 3.23 1.07 13.48
C LYS A 45 3.30 -0.04 12.44
N TRP A 46 2.42 0.01 11.43
CA TRP A 46 2.45 -0.92 10.32
C TRP A 46 3.74 -0.78 9.50
N GLY A 47 4.15 0.44 9.16
CA GLY A 47 5.41 0.69 8.45
C GLY A 47 6.64 0.15 9.18
N ARG A 48 6.69 0.29 10.51
CA ARG A 48 7.77 -0.24 11.35
C ARG A 48 7.78 -1.77 11.46
N LYS A 49 6.63 -2.43 11.31
CA LYS A 49 6.47 -3.89 11.43
C LYS A 49 6.56 -4.62 10.10
N THR A 50 6.36 -3.91 8.99
CA THR A 50 6.27 -4.53 7.67
C THR A 50 7.66 -4.84 7.16
N GLN A 51 7.89 -6.11 6.80
CA GLN A 51 9.19 -6.55 6.31
C GLN A 51 9.39 -6.15 4.84
N PRO A 52 10.60 -5.74 4.44
CA PRO A 52 10.90 -5.36 3.06
C PRO A 52 10.54 -6.45 2.04
N GLU A 53 10.71 -7.73 2.40
CA GLU A 53 10.38 -8.87 1.54
C GLU A 53 8.89 -8.94 1.23
N GLN A 54 8.03 -8.54 2.17
CA GLN A 54 6.58 -8.48 1.95
C GLN A 54 6.24 -7.39 0.92
N ILE A 55 6.89 -6.23 1.01
CA ILE A 55 6.72 -5.11 0.06
C ILE A 55 7.19 -5.51 -1.33
N THR A 56 8.40 -6.06 -1.44
CA THR A 56 8.95 -6.54 -2.72
C THR A 56 8.04 -7.57 -3.36
N ARG A 57 7.53 -8.53 -2.57
CA ARG A 57 6.61 -9.54 -3.07
C ARG A 57 5.35 -8.90 -3.64
N ILE A 58 4.68 -8.00 -2.92
CA ILE A 58 3.43 -7.40 -3.42
C ILE A 58 3.63 -6.50 -4.64
N CYS A 59 4.75 -5.77 -4.70
CA CYS A 59 5.09 -4.90 -5.83
C CYS A 59 5.39 -5.69 -7.10
N ASN A 60 5.95 -6.90 -6.97
CA ASN A 60 6.32 -7.76 -8.10
C ASN A 60 5.20 -8.71 -8.56
N LEU A 61 4.03 -8.72 -7.90
CA LEU A 61 2.91 -9.54 -8.34
C LEU A 61 2.35 -8.99 -9.67
N ILE A 62 2.72 -9.55 -10.82
CA ILE A 62 2.09 -9.21 -12.11
C ILE A 62 0.82 -10.05 -12.32
N GLU A 63 0.04 -10.27 -11.27
CA GLU A 63 -1.26 -10.94 -11.43
C GLU A 63 -2.32 -9.91 -11.78
N ASN A 64 -2.98 -10.18 -12.92
CA ASN A 64 -4.13 -9.47 -13.45
C ASN A 64 -5.17 -9.32 -12.34
N ILE A 65 -5.42 -8.09 -11.92
CA ILE A 65 -6.60 -7.77 -11.11
C ILE A 65 -7.75 -7.50 -12.10
N TYR A 66 -8.08 -8.52 -12.91
CA TYR A 66 -9.30 -8.67 -13.70
C TYR A 66 -9.56 -10.17 -13.90
#